data_AF-A0A9X1XL08-F1
#
_entry.id   AF-A0A9X1XL08-F1
#
_cell.length_a   1.000
_cell.length_b   1.000
_cell.length_c   1.000
_cell.angle_alpha   90.00
_cell.angle_beta   90.00
_cell.angle_gamma   90.00
#
_symmetry.space_group_name_H-M   'P 1'
#
loop_
_entity.id
_entity.type
_entity.pdbx_description
1 polymer ?
#
loop_
_entity_poly.entity_id
_entity_poly.type
_entity_poly.pdbx_seq_one_letter_code
_entity_poly.pdbx_strand_id
1 'polypeptide(L)' 'MKKLLDTMSECITSTRMDWIALMVKGYGMDYPNMWKLLGYPSQQHYQFELTESEASLPTALTKNQPLS' A
#
# COMPACT_ATOMS: atom_id res chain seq x y z
N MET A 1 -15.30 -18.63 15.23
CA MET A 1 -15.68 -17.39 14.53
C MET A 1 -14.68 -16.26 14.75
N LYS A 2 -14.34 -15.90 16.00
CA LYS A 2 -13.35 -14.83 16.29
C LYS A 2 -12.03 -14.96 15.50
N LYS A 3 -11.37 -16.12 15.57
CA LYS A 3 -10.12 -16.40 14.83
C LYS A 3 -10.22 -16.18 13.31
N LEU A 4 -11.36 -16.51 12.70
CA LEU A 4 -11.56 -16.32 11.25
C LEU A 4 -11.67 -14.83 10.91
N LEU A 5 -12.38 -14.06 11.73
CA LEU A 5 -12.51 -12.62 11.57
C LEU A 5 -11.16 -11.92 11.75
N ASP A 6 -10.35 -12.36 12.72
CA ASP A 6 -9.01 -11.85 12.96
C ASP A 6 -8.13 -12.09 11.72
N THR A 7 -8.08 -13.32 11.20
CA THR A 7 -7.31 -13.66 9.99
C THR A 7 -7.80 -12.91 8.75
N MET A 8 -9.11 -12.73 8.58
CA MET A 8 -9.65 -11.92 7.48
C MET A 8 -9.25 -10.45 7.61
N SER A 9 -9.26 -9.90 8.82
CA SER A 9 -8.87 -8.50 9.08
C SER A 9 -7.39 -8.28 8.80
N GLU A 10 -6.53 -9.23 9.18
CA GLU A 10 -5.10 -9.22 8.85
C GLU A 10 -4.87 -9.26 7.34
N CYS A 11 -5.56 -10.15 6.63
CA CYS A 11 -5.44 -10.29 5.18
C CYS A 11 -5.88 -9.01 4.43
N ILE A 12 -7.00 -8.41 4.84
CA ILE A 12 -7.49 -7.15 4.27
C ILE A 12 -6.46 -6.03 4.52
N THR A 13 -5.92 -5.95 5.73
CA THR A 13 -4.95 -4.92 6.12
C THR A 13 -3.65 -5.07 5.32
N SER A 14 -3.09 -6.28 5.23
CA SER A 14 -1.89 -6.56 4.44
C SER A 14 -2.10 -6.24 2.97
N THR A 15 -3.22 -6.67 2.39
CA THR A 15 -3.55 -6.39 0.98
C THR A 15 -3.58 -4.89 0.76
N ARG A 16 -4.29 -4.13 1.60
CA ARG A 16 -4.39 -2.68 1.47
C ARG A 16 -3.01 -2.00 1.50
N MET A 17 -2.13 -2.43 2.42
CA MET A 17 -0.75 -1.94 2.51
C MET A 17 0.04 -2.20 1.22
N ASP A 18 -0.02 -3.43 0.68
CA ASP A 18 0.67 -3.79 -0.57
C ASP A 18 0.20 -2.93 -1.76
N TRP A 19 -1.10 -2.67 -1.86
CA TRP A 19 -1.67 -1.82 -2.91
C TRP A 19 -1.18 -0.38 -2.81
N ILE A 20 -1.16 0.21 -1.62
CA ILE A 20 -0.62 1.57 -1.42
C ILE A 20 0.83 1.64 -1.87
N ALA A 21 1.64 0.67 -1.44
CA ALA A 21 3.06 0.61 -1.75
C ALA A 21 3.28 0.54 -3.26
N LEU A 22 2.53 -0.31 -3.95
CA LEU A 22 2.58 -0.43 -5.41
C LEU A 22 2.15 0.86 -6.10
N MET A 23 1.10 1.51 -5.64
CA MET A 23 0.61 2.77 -6.20
C MET A 23 1.65 3.90 -6.07
N VAL A 24 2.19 4.11 -4.87
CA VAL A 24 3.10 5.23 -4.59
C VAL A 24 4.50 4.97 -5.12
N LYS A 25 5.07 3.80 -4.80
CA LYS A 25 6.48 3.49 -5.11
C LYS A 25 6.61 2.82 -6.47
N GLY A 26 5.69 1.94 -6.81
CA GLY A 26 5.70 1.21 -8.08
C GLY A 26 5.29 2.10 -9.26
N TYR A 27 4.15 2.79 -9.15
CA TYR A 27 3.60 3.62 -10.22
C TYR A 27 3.91 5.12 -10.07
N GLY A 28 4.56 5.55 -8.98
CA GLY A 28 4.91 6.96 -8.77
C GLY A 28 3.71 7.86 -8.48
N MET A 29 2.59 7.31 -8.03
CA MET A 29 1.40 8.10 -7.70
C MET A 29 1.57 8.74 -6.32
N ASP A 30 2.19 9.92 -6.29
CA ASP A 30 2.35 10.73 -5.08
C ASP A 30 1.57 12.04 -5.22
N TYR A 31 0.30 12.02 -4.78
CA TYR A 31 -0.58 13.18 -4.83
C TYR A 31 -0.97 13.64 -3.40
N PRO A 32 -1.01 14.96 -3.12
CA PRO A 32 -1.20 15.50 -1.76
C PRO A 32 -2.47 15.08 -0.99
N ASN A 33 -3.48 14.48 -1.65
CA ASN A 33 -4.74 14.06 -1.04
C ASN A 33 -5.10 12.59 -1.32
N MET A 34 -4.12 11.76 -1.68
CA MET A 34 -4.35 10.34 -2.00
C MET A 34 -4.99 9.58 -0.83
N TRP A 35 -4.65 9.93 0.41
CA TRP A 35 -5.27 9.37 1.61
C TRP A 35 -6.80 9.55 1.64
N LYS A 36 -7.34 10.68 1.17
CA LYS A 36 -8.79 10.92 1.09
C LYS A 36 -9.44 10.04 0.03
N LEU A 37 -8.80 9.93 -1.14
CA LEU A 37 -9.29 9.12 -2.26
C LEU A 37 -9.37 7.63 -1.90
N LEU A 38 -8.40 7.15 -1.12
CA LEU A 38 -8.34 5.78 -0.64
C LEU A 38 -9.17 5.53 0.62
N GLY A 39 -9.90 6.54 1.10
CA GLY A 39 -10.79 6.40 2.26
C GLY A 39 -10.07 6.27 3.60
N TYR A 40 -8.85 6.76 3.74
CA TYR A 40 -8.18 6.79 5.03
C TYR A 40 -8.85 7.79 5.98
N PRO A 41 -8.94 7.46 7.27
CA PRO A 41 -9.51 8.36 8.26
C PRO A 41 -8.62 9.59 8.52
N SER A 42 -7.31 9.48 8.27
CA SER A 42 -6.38 10.59 8.39
C SER A 42 -5.14 10.38 7.51
N GLN A 43 -4.45 11.47 7.18
CA GLN A 43 -3.16 11.42 6.49
C GLN A 43 -2.10 10.65 7.29
N GLN A 44 -2.14 10.72 8.62
CA GLN A 44 -1.21 10.01 9.50
C GLN A 44 -1.40 8.50 9.41
N HIS A 45 -2.64 8.00 9.36
CA HIS A 45 -2.92 6.58 9.19
C HIS A 45 -2.39 6.08 7.84
N TYR A 46 -2.62 6.84 6.77
CA TYR A 46 -2.05 6.54 5.45
C TYR A 46 -0.52 6.49 5.46
N GLN A 47 0.14 7.46 6.08
CA GLN A 47 1.61 7.50 6.16
C GLN A 47 2.18 6.36 6.98
N PHE A 48 1.51 5.99 8.09
CA PHE A 48 1.88 4.81 8.86
C PHE A 48 1.86 3.54 8.00
N GLU A 49 0.75 3.28 7.30
CA GLU A 49 0.64 2.08 6.45
C GLU A 49 1.58 2.10 5.25
N LEU A 50 1.77 3.26 4.63
CA LEU A 50 2.75 3.41 3.55
C LEU A 50 4.16 3.09 4.06
N THR A 51 4.54 3.56 5.26
CA THR A 51 5.86 3.29 5.85
C THR A 51 6.03 1.81 6.21
N GLU A 52 5.03 1.19 6.83
CA GLU A 52 5.03 -0.25 7.14
C GLU A 52 5.13 -1.11 5.86
N SER A 53 4.48 -0.67 4.77
CA SER A 53 4.51 -1.35 3.48
C SER A 53 5.87 -1.25 2.75
N GLU A 54 6.74 -0.32 3.14
CA GLU A 54 8.10 -0.21 2.56
C GLU A 54 8.95 -1.45 2.88
N ALA A 55 8.62 -2.18 3.96
CA ALA A 55 9.32 -3.40 4.33
C ALA A 55 8.98 -4.62 3.46
N SER A 56 7.85 -4.60 2.73
CA SER A 56 7.26 -5.82 2.14
C SER A 56 7.14 -5.81 0.61
N LEU A 57 7.51 -4.74 -0.09
CA LEU A 57 7.31 -4.69 -1.54
C LEU A 57 8.15 -5.77 -2.27
N PRO A 58 7.51 -6.76 -2.94
CA PRO A 58 8.22 -7.53 -3.96
C PRO A 58 8.63 -6.54 -5.05
N THR A 59 9.84 -6.70 -5.57
CA THR A 59 10.49 -5.84 -6.55
C THR A 59 9.75 -5.89 -7.91
N ALA A 60 8.50 -5.42 -7.96
CA ALA A 60 7.60 -5.70 -9.07
C ALA A 60 7.81 -4.76 -10.27
N LEU A 61 8.58 -3.67 -10.14
CA LEU A 61 8.71 -2.66 -11.20
C LEU A 61 10.14 -2.15 -11.45
N THR A 62 11.16 -3.02 -11.35
CA THR A 62 12.40 -2.83 -12.14
C THR A 62 12.16 -3.21 -13.61
N LYS A 63 11.11 -2.64 -14.23
CA LYS A 63 10.91 -2.64 -15.68
C LYS A 63 11.11 -1.23 -16.25
N ASN A 64 12.12 -0.53 -15.74
CA ASN A 64 12.83 0.47 -16.53
C ASN A 64 14.05 -0.22 -17.16
N GLN A 65 13.81 -1.19 -18.04
CA GLN A 65 14.73 -1.38 -19.16
C GLN A 65 14.42 -0.24 -20.14
N PRO A 66 15.38 0.63 -20.47
CA PRO A 66 15.20 1.53 -21.60
C PRO A 66 14.98 0.66 -22.85
N LEU A 67 13.91 0.94 -23.59
CA LEU A 67 13.77 0.42 -24.95
C LEU A 67 14.99 0.94 -25.72
N SER A 68 15.94 0.03 -25.97
CA SER A 68 17.08 0.22 -26.87
C SER A 68 16.74 -0.43 -28.20
#